data_AF-A0A831KF68-F1
#
_entry.id   AF-A0A831KF68-F1
#
_cell.length_a   1.000
_cell.length_b   1.000
_cell.length_c   1.000
_cell.angle_alpha   90.00
_cell.angle_beta   90.00
_cell.angle_gamma   90.00
#
_symmetry.space_group_name_H-M   'P 1'
#
loop_
_entity.id
_entity.type
_entity.pdbx_description
1 polymer ?
#
loop_
_entity_poly.entity_id
_entity_poly.type
_entity_poly.pdbx_seq_one_letter_code
_entity_poly.pdbx_strand_id
1 'polypeptide(L)'
;TGQTKDGYAKQLTPEQMQMQKEGMAKACALADVVITTAQLFGRPAPRIVDRAMIAQMQPGSVIIDMAVETGGNVEGSELDQVVEVEGVKVVGLGNLPGRVALTASQMYSSNLGNFVDHFWDKEAKTFNLNLDDEIMRGALITHNNEIVSEMYKSIKNK
;
A
#
# COMPACT_ATOMS: atom_id res chain seq x y z
N THR A 1 -8.68 9.14 -18.33
CA THR A 1 -7.77 8.85 -17.21
C THR A 1 -6.65 9.87 -17.22
N GLY A 2 -6.46 10.62 -16.13
CA GLY A 2 -5.42 11.65 -16.02
C GLY A 2 -4.41 11.24 -14.96
N GLN A 3 -3.23 10.79 -15.37
CA GLN A 3 -2.11 10.50 -14.49
C GLN A 3 -1.34 11.79 -14.19
N THR A 4 -0.79 11.92 -12.98
CA THR A 4 0.29 12.87 -12.69
C THR A 4 1.62 12.33 -13.22
N LYS A 5 2.66 13.17 -13.30
CA LYS A 5 4.01 12.79 -13.73
C LYS A 5 4.60 11.61 -12.93
N ASP A 6 4.13 11.41 -11.70
CA ASP A 6 4.61 10.37 -10.77
C ASP A 6 3.64 9.17 -10.66
N GLY A 7 2.67 9.05 -11.58
CA GLY A 7 1.73 7.92 -11.63
C GLY A 7 0.56 7.97 -10.64
N TYR A 8 0.43 9.03 -9.84
CA TYR A 8 -0.70 9.22 -8.92
C TYR A 8 -1.95 9.75 -9.65
N ALA A 9 -3.13 9.34 -9.19
CA ALA A 9 -4.41 9.74 -9.78
C ALA A 9 -4.73 11.21 -9.47
N LYS A 10 -5.21 11.96 -10.48
CA LYS A 10 -5.81 13.29 -10.26
C LYS A 10 -7.03 13.16 -9.34
N GLN A 11 -7.18 14.13 -8.43
CA GLN A 11 -8.34 14.20 -7.55
C GLN A 11 -9.63 14.37 -8.38
N LEU A 12 -10.62 13.52 -8.14
CA LEU A 12 -11.89 13.54 -8.85
C LEU A 12 -12.77 14.69 -8.36
N THR A 13 -13.66 15.18 -9.24
CA THR A 13 -14.71 16.13 -8.81
C THR A 13 -15.71 15.43 -7.87
N PRO A 14 -16.46 16.17 -7.04
CA PRO A 14 -17.46 15.57 -6.15
C PRO A 14 -18.49 14.71 -6.89
N GLU A 15 -18.95 15.15 -8.06
CA GLU A 15 -19.89 14.38 -8.90
C GLU A 15 -19.25 13.08 -9.43
N GLN A 16 -17.98 13.14 -9.84
CA GLN A 16 -17.25 11.95 -10.28
C GLN A 16 -17.00 10.97 -9.15
N MET A 17 -16.69 11.46 -7.94
CA MET A 17 -16.57 10.60 -6.76
C MET A 17 -17.90 9.93 -6.43
N GLN A 18 -19.02 10.65 -6.52
CA GLN A 18 -20.34 10.09 -6.27
C GLN A 18 -20.70 9.01 -7.31
N MET A 19 -20.51 9.29 -8.60
CA MET A 19 -20.74 8.29 -9.67
C MET A 19 -19.84 7.06 -9.51
N GLN A 20 -18.58 7.25 -9.14
CA GLN A 20 -17.66 6.16 -8.86
C GLN A 20 -18.14 5.33 -7.65
N LYS A 21 -18.58 6.00 -6.58
CA LYS A 21 -19.10 5.35 -5.37
C LYS A 21 -20.33 4.50 -5.69
N GLU A 22 -21.26 5.01 -6.48
CA GLU A 22 -22.46 4.27 -6.92
C GLU A 22 -22.12 3.10 -7.84
N GLY A 23 -21.20 3.28 -8.79
CA GLY A 23 -20.73 2.19 -9.65
C GLY A 23 -20.05 1.08 -8.86
N MET A 24 -19.23 1.45 -7.88
CA MET A 24 -18.55 0.51 -6.99
C MET A 24 -19.54 -0.23 -6.09
N ALA A 25 -20.54 0.46 -5.52
CA ALA A 25 -21.57 -0.17 -4.71
C ALA A 25 -22.31 -1.28 -5.49
N LYS A 26 -22.67 -1.00 -6.75
CA LYS A 26 -23.30 -2.00 -7.65
C LYS A 26 -22.38 -3.18 -7.93
N ALA A 27 -21.09 -2.93 -8.15
CA ALA A 27 -20.12 -3.98 -8.39
C ALA A 27 -19.90 -4.85 -7.15
N CYS A 28 -19.77 -4.24 -5.96
CA CYS A 28 -19.64 -4.94 -4.68
C CYS A 28 -20.87 -5.80 -4.39
N ALA A 29 -22.07 -5.27 -4.60
CA ALA A 29 -23.33 -6.01 -4.36
C ALA A 29 -23.43 -7.32 -5.16
N LEU A 30 -22.83 -7.35 -6.36
CA LEU A 30 -22.81 -8.53 -7.23
C LEU A 30 -21.59 -9.45 -7.01
N ALA A 31 -20.63 -9.05 -6.19
CA ALA A 31 -19.38 -9.77 -6.00
C ALA A 31 -19.45 -10.75 -4.82
N ASP A 32 -18.95 -11.97 -5.04
CA ASP A 32 -18.71 -12.93 -3.94
C ASP A 32 -17.46 -12.55 -3.13
N VAL A 33 -16.45 -11.96 -3.80
CA VAL A 33 -15.19 -11.53 -3.18
C VAL A 33 -14.80 -10.13 -3.63
N VAL A 34 -14.47 -9.27 -2.67
CA VAL A 34 -13.93 -7.91 -2.92
C VAL A 34 -12.55 -7.79 -2.27
N ILE A 35 -11.57 -7.24 -2.99
CA ILE A 35 -10.21 -7.02 -2.48
C ILE A 35 -9.91 -5.52 -2.56
N THR A 36 -9.60 -4.89 -1.43
CA THR A 36 -9.28 -3.46 -1.38
C THR A 36 -7.79 -3.25 -1.09
N THR A 37 -7.11 -2.51 -1.96
CA THR A 37 -5.64 -2.34 -1.91
C THR A 37 -5.19 -0.87 -1.87
N ALA A 38 -6.14 0.07 -1.79
CA ALA A 38 -5.81 1.49 -1.80
C ALA A 38 -4.99 1.84 -0.54
N GLN A 39 -3.77 2.33 -0.75
CA GLN A 39 -2.90 2.83 0.30
C GLN A 39 -2.30 4.17 -0.15
N LEU A 40 -2.20 5.11 0.77
CA LEU A 40 -1.57 6.42 0.54
C LEU A 40 -0.34 6.52 1.44
N PHE A 41 0.81 6.84 0.85
CA PHE A 41 2.04 6.98 1.60
C PHE A 41 1.93 8.13 2.63
N GLY A 42 2.23 7.83 3.90
CA GLY A 42 2.20 8.81 4.99
C GLY A 42 0.82 9.32 5.37
N ARG A 43 -0.28 8.68 4.92
CA ARG A 43 -1.65 9.04 5.29
C ARG A 43 -2.46 7.79 5.67
N PRO A 44 -3.51 7.93 6.49
CA PRO A 44 -4.44 6.83 6.73
C PRO A 44 -5.08 6.34 5.41
N ALA A 45 -5.40 5.05 5.35
CA ALA A 45 -6.15 4.48 4.25
C ALA A 45 -7.52 5.17 4.11
N PRO A 46 -7.96 5.51 2.88
CA PRO A 46 -9.28 6.09 2.69
C PRO A 46 -10.36 5.03 2.95
N ARG A 47 -11.43 5.40 3.67
CA ARG A 47 -12.63 4.55 3.77
C ARG A 47 -13.35 4.56 2.41
N ILE A 48 -13.32 3.42 1.72
CA ILE A 48 -13.86 3.25 0.37
C ILE A 48 -15.16 2.44 0.41
N VAL A 49 -15.13 1.30 1.12
CA VAL A 49 -16.29 0.40 1.26
C VAL A 49 -16.94 0.69 2.61
N ASP A 50 -18.09 1.37 2.57
CA ASP A 50 -18.88 1.67 3.75
C ASP A 50 -19.86 0.54 4.09
N ARG A 51 -20.40 0.57 5.31
CA ARG A 51 -21.32 -0.46 5.81
C ARG A 51 -22.58 -0.62 4.93
N ALA A 52 -23.03 0.44 4.27
CA ALA A 52 -24.18 0.40 3.38
C ALA A 52 -23.89 -0.37 2.08
N MET A 53 -22.66 -0.33 1.57
CA MET A 53 -22.23 -1.20 0.47
C MET A 53 -22.10 -2.66 0.93
N ILE A 54 -21.54 -2.91 2.11
CA ILE A 54 -21.38 -4.27 2.66
C ILE A 54 -22.75 -4.94 2.80
N ALA A 55 -23.75 -4.21 3.32
CA ALA A 55 -25.12 -4.69 3.48
C ALA A 55 -25.84 -5.08 2.16
N GLN A 56 -25.35 -4.59 1.01
CA GLN A 56 -25.91 -4.95 -0.31
C GLN A 56 -25.26 -6.20 -0.91
N MET A 57 -24.16 -6.69 -0.33
CA MET A 57 -23.53 -7.93 -0.77
C MET A 57 -24.34 -9.14 -0.35
N GLN A 58 -24.14 -10.27 -1.03
CA GLN A 58 -24.76 -11.52 -0.62
C GLN A 58 -24.17 -12.00 0.72
N PRO A 59 -25.01 -12.47 1.67
CA PRO A 59 -24.50 -13.11 2.88
C PRO A 59 -23.58 -14.29 2.54
N GLY A 60 -22.45 -14.38 3.24
CA GLY A 60 -21.40 -15.35 2.96
C GLY A 60 -20.29 -14.84 2.02
N SER A 61 -20.47 -13.67 1.37
CA SER A 61 -19.38 -13.01 0.64
C SER A 61 -18.20 -12.68 1.54
N VAL A 62 -17.04 -12.40 0.92
CA VAL A 62 -15.78 -12.10 1.61
C VAL A 62 -15.19 -10.79 1.11
N ILE A 63 -14.71 -9.95 2.03
CA ILE A 63 -13.91 -8.78 1.72
C ILE A 63 -12.50 -8.96 2.29
N ILE A 64 -11.47 -8.76 1.48
CA ILE A 64 -10.06 -8.75 1.90
C ILE A 64 -9.57 -7.31 1.95
N ASP A 65 -9.34 -6.78 3.16
CA ASP A 65 -8.82 -5.44 3.34
C ASP A 65 -7.29 -5.44 3.51
N MET A 66 -6.58 -5.21 2.40
CA MET A 66 -5.11 -5.18 2.40
C MET A 66 -4.51 -3.88 2.97
N ALA A 67 -5.34 -2.92 3.41
CA ALA A 67 -4.87 -1.65 3.98
C ALA A 67 -5.21 -1.51 5.47
N VAL A 68 -5.60 -2.60 6.13
CA VAL A 68 -6.01 -2.61 7.54
C VAL A 68 -4.96 -2.01 8.49
N GLU A 69 -3.67 -2.22 8.20
CA GLU A 69 -2.54 -1.71 9.01
C GLU A 69 -2.44 -0.17 9.04
N THR A 70 -3.05 0.52 8.07
CA THR A 70 -3.05 2.00 7.99
C THR A 70 -4.45 2.59 8.16
N GLY A 71 -5.39 1.83 8.72
CA GLY A 71 -6.75 2.27 9.03
C GLY A 71 -7.85 1.52 8.26
N GLY A 72 -7.49 0.79 7.20
CA GLY A 72 -8.39 -0.06 6.44
C GLY A 72 -9.30 0.68 5.46
N ASN A 73 -9.47 0.10 4.27
CA ASN A 73 -10.39 0.63 3.26
C ASN A 73 -11.86 0.30 3.55
N VAL A 74 -12.12 -0.66 4.46
CA VAL A 74 -13.43 -1.26 4.67
C VAL A 74 -13.93 -0.95 6.07
N GLU A 75 -15.11 -0.36 6.17
CA GLU A 75 -15.74 -0.08 7.46
C GLU A 75 -16.00 -1.38 8.25
N GLY A 76 -15.62 -1.37 9.53
CA GLY A 76 -15.68 -2.58 10.38
C GLY A 76 -14.47 -3.51 10.24
N SER A 77 -13.52 -3.25 9.33
CA SER A 77 -12.25 -3.98 9.28
C SER A 77 -11.43 -3.78 10.56
N GLU A 78 -10.92 -4.86 11.11
CA GLU A 78 -10.12 -4.89 12.34
C GLU A 78 -8.78 -5.60 12.10
N LEU A 79 -7.69 -4.99 12.58
CA LEU A 79 -6.34 -5.51 12.40
C LEU A 79 -6.18 -6.88 13.06
N ASP A 80 -5.64 -7.82 12.27
CA ASP A 80 -5.38 -9.22 12.62
C ASP A 80 -6.62 -10.04 12.99
N GLN A 81 -7.79 -9.61 12.48
CA GLN A 81 -9.05 -10.30 12.72
C GLN A 81 -9.80 -10.63 11.43
N VAL A 82 -10.69 -11.62 11.54
CA VAL A 82 -11.74 -11.89 10.56
C VAL A 82 -13.06 -11.67 11.27
N VAL A 83 -13.76 -10.62 10.90
CA VAL A 83 -15.02 -10.22 11.53
C VAL A 83 -16.18 -10.40 10.55
N GLU A 84 -17.39 -10.53 11.08
CA GLU A 84 -18.61 -10.57 10.26
C GLU A 84 -19.33 -9.23 10.35
N VAL A 85 -19.60 -8.62 9.21
CA VAL A 85 -20.28 -7.34 9.08
C VAL A 85 -21.43 -7.53 8.10
N GLU A 86 -22.67 -7.38 8.56
CA GLU A 86 -23.87 -7.55 7.72
C GLU A 86 -23.94 -8.91 6.99
N GLY A 87 -23.46 -9.99 7.63
CA GLY A 87 -23.41 -11.33 7.03
C GLY A 87 -22.26 -11.56 6.05
N VAL A 88 -21.35 -10.59 5.88
CA VAL A 88 -20.16 -10.66 5.03
C VAL A 88 -18.91 -10.80 5.91
N LYS A 89 -17.98 -11.68 5.52
CA LYS A 89 -16.70 -11.83 6.25
C LYS A 89 -15.71 -10.77 5.79
N VAL A 90 -15.25 -9.92 6.71
CA VAL A 90 -14.20 -8.93 6.47
C VAL A 90 -12.89 -9.44 7.06
N VAL A 91 -11.91 -9.68 6.19
CA VAL A 91 -10.59 -10.19 6.53
C VAL A 91 -9.62 -9.00 6.60
N GLY A 92 -9.26 -8.64 7.83
CA GLY A 92 -8.33 -7.55 8.14
C GLY A 92 -6.98 -8.08 8.64
N LEU A 93 -6.36 -9.01 7.93
CA LEU A 93 -5.08 -9.59 8.38
C LEU A 93 -3.90 -8.69 8.00
N GLY A 94 -3.10 -8.28 8.99
CA GLY A 94 -1.84 -7.57 8.78
C GLY A 94 -0.74 -8.49 8.26
N ASN A 95 0.40 -7.89 7.92
CA ASN A 95 1.61 -8.58 7.45
C ASN A 95 1.33 -9.73 6.46
N LEU A 96 0.53 -9.44 5.42
CA LEU A 96 0.21 -10.43 4.37
C LEU A 96 1.48 -11.04 3.73
N PRO A 97 2.58 -10.29 3.47
CA PRO A 97 3.83 -10.89 3.00
C PRO A 97 4.39 -11.95 3.96
N GLY A 98 4.29 -11.74 5.28
CA GLY A 98 4.70 -12.72 6.29
C GLY A 98 3.90 -14.02 6.26
N ARG A 99 2.69 -14.01 5.70
CA ARG A 99 1.86 -15.22 5.52
C ARG A 99 2.28 -16.06 4.30
N VAL A 100 3.14 -15.51 3.44
CA VAL A 100 3.79 -16.20 2.33
C VAL A 100 5.31 -16.07 2.44
N ALA A 101 5.83 -16.30 3.66
CA ALA A 101 7.19 -16.00 4.08
C ALA A 101 8.27 -16.49 3.11
N LEU A 102 8.18 -17.72 2.60
CA LEU A 102 9.18 -18.27 1.67
C LEU A 102 9.34 -17.39 0.41
N THR A 103 8.23 -17.12 -0.28
CA THR A 103 8.23 -16.32 -1.51
C THR A 103 8.58 -14.86 -1.21
N ALA A 104 8.04 -14.29 -0.12
CA ALA A 104 8.36 -12.94 0.30
C ALA A 104 9.87 -12.77 0.59
N SER A 105 10.48 -13.71 1.31
CA SER A 105 11.92 -13.72 1.59
C SER A 105 12.74 -13.88 0.31
N GLN A 106 12.35 -14.76 -0.61
CA GLN A 106 13.03 -14.90 -1.91
C GLN A 106 13.01 -13.60 -2.70
N MET A 107 11.85 -12.98 -2.89
CA MET A 107 11.73 -11.72 -3.63
C MET A 107 12.49 -10.58 -2.94
N TYR A 108 12.38 -10.47 -1.60
CA TYR A 108 13.09 -9.43 -0.85
C TYR A 108 14.62 -9.62 -0.91
N SER A 109 15.12 -10.85 -0.76
CA SER A 109 16.55 -11.16 -0.89
C SER A 109 17.09 -10.87 -2.29
N SER A 110 16.30 -11.13 -3.34
CA SER A 110 16.64 -10.78 -4.71
C SER A 110 16.76 -9.26 -4.89
N ASN A 111 15.82 -8.47 -4.34
CA ASN A 111 15.91 -7.01 -4.37
C ASN A 111 17.17 -6.49 -3.68
N LEU A 112 17.50 -7.03 -2.49
CA LEU A 112 18.73 -6.66 -1.78
C LEU A 112 19.97 -7.06 -2.57
N GLY A 113 20.00 -8.28 -3.12
CA GLY A 113 21.11 -8.77 -3.94
C GLY A 113 21.34 -7.90 -5.16
N ASN A 114 20.27 -7.55 -5.89
CA ASN A 114 20.33 -6.67 -7.06
C ASN A 114 20.79 -5.26 -6.68
N PHE A 115 20.32 -4.72 -5.55
CA PHE A 115 20.77 -3.42 -5.05
C PHE A 115 22.27 -3.44 -4.74
N VAL A 116 22.75 -4.47 -4.04
CA VAL A 116 24.18 -4.61 -3.73
C VAL A 116 25.01 -4.79 -4.99
N ASP A 117 24.61 -5.67 -5.91
CA ASP A 117 25.33 -5.93 -7.17
C ASP A 117 25.41 -4.66 -8.05
N HIS A 118 24.35 -3.85 -8.06
CA HIS A 118 24.32 -2.58 -8.80
C HIS A 118 25.40 -1.58 -8.32
N PHE A 119 25.70 -1.58 -7.02
CA PHE A 119 26.69 -0.68 -6.41
C PHE A 119 28.02 -1.38 -6.07
N TRP A 120 28.21 -2.65 -6.42
CA TRP A 120 29.43 -3.38 -6.11
C TRP A 120 30.50 -3.17 -7.17
N ASP A 121 31.65 -2.64 -6.76
CA ASP A 121 32.85 -2.59 -7.61
C ASP A 121 33.60 -3.93 -7.53
N LYS A 122 33.60 -4.68 -8.63
CA LYS A 122 34.24 -6.00 -8.70
C LYS A 122 35.77 -5.93 -8.64
N GLU A 123 36.36 -4.85 -9.14
CA GLU A 123 37.82 -4.68 -9.18
C GLU A 123 38.33 -4.18 -7.83
N ALA A 124 37.71 -3.13 -7.29
CA ALA A 124 38.07 -2.56 -6.01
C ALA A 124 37.61 -3.43 -4.82
N LYS A 125 36.65 -4.35 -5.05
CA LYS A 125 36.01 -5.18 -4.02
C LYS A 125 35.38 -4.34 -2.91
N THR A 126 34.75 -3.24 -3.29
CA THR A 126 34.12 -2.29 -2.38
C THR A 126 32.70 -1.99 -2.84
N PHE A 127 31.88 -1.58 -1.88
CA PHE A 127 30.58 -1.00 -2.17
C PHE A 127 30.77 0.48 -2.55
N ASN A 128 30.38 0.83 -3.77
CA ASN A 128 30.45 2.19 -4.29
C ASN A 128 29.23 3.00 -3.85
N LEU A 129 29.42 3.85 -2.85
CA LEU A 129 28.39 4.79 -2.40
C LEU A 129 28.35 6.02 -3.33
N ASN A 130 27.73 5.86 -4.50
CA ASN A 130 27.56 6.96 -5.45
C ASN A 130 26.36 7.85 -5.08
N LEU A 131 26.61 9.01 -4.47
CA LEU A 131 25.57 9.97 -4.08
C LEU A 131 24.92 10.70 -5.28
N ASP A 132 25.52 10.61 -6.47
CA ASP A 132 24.96 11.19 -7.68
C ASP A 132 23.96 10.25 -8.38
N ASP A 133 23.87 8.99 -7.95
CA ASP A 133 22.92 8.02 -8.45
C ASP A 133 21.49 8.23 -7.90
N GLU A 134 20.48 8.13 -8.76
CA GLU A 134 19.08 8.37 -8.37
C GLU A 134 18.54 7.30 -7.40
N ILE A 135 18.92 6.03 -7.59
CA ILE A 135 18.51 4.92 -6.74
C ILE A 135 19.18 5.08 -5.37
N MET A 136 20.46 5.42 -5.33
CA MET A 136 21.18 5.66 -4.08
C MET A 136 20.58 6.82 -3.30
N ARG A 137 20.33 7.97 -3.95
CA ARG A 137 19.67 9.11 -3.29
C ARG A 137 18.28 8.79 -2.76
N GLY A 138 17.52 7.96 -3.49
CA GLY A 138 16.20 7.52 -3.06
C GLY A 138 16.23 6.59 -1.85
N ALA A 139 17.25 5.73 -1.75
CA ALA A 139 17.37 4.73 -0.69
C ALA A 139 18.12 5.24 0.56
N LEU A 140 19.05 6.18 0.42
CA LEU A 140 19.92 6.64 1.50
C LEU A 140 19.21 7.66 2.41
N ILE A 141 18.93 7.27 3.65
CA ILE A 141 18.25 8.14 4.63
C ILE A 141 19.27 8.96 5.44
N THR A 142 20.34 8.32 5.90
CA THR A 142 21.39 8.92 6.75
C THR A 142 22.78 8.53 6.30
N HIS A 143 23.73 9.45 6.39
CA HIS A 143 25.14 9.22 6.08
C HIS A 143 26.01 10.17 6.91
N ASN A 144 27.14 9.70 7.45
CA ASN A 144 28.04 10.50 8.28
C ASN A 144 27.36 11.26 9.45
N ASN A 145 26.44 10.58 10.16
CA ASN A 145 25.63 11.14 11.25
C ASN A 145 24.68 12.29 10.84
N GLU A 146 24.43 12.48 9.55
CA GLU A 146 23.49 13.47 9.04
C GLU A 146 22.33 12.81 8.30
N ILE A 147 21.15 13.42 8.35
CA ILE A 147 20.03 13.05 7.49
C ILE A 147 20.32 13.63 6.11
N VAL A 148 20.39 12.79 5.09
CA VAL A 148 20.64 13.21 3.70
C VAL A 148 19.38 13.18 2.84
N SER A 149 18.38 12.37 3.22
CA SER A 149 17.10 12.31 2.51
C SER A 149 16.27 13.58 2.70
N GLU A 150 15.92 14.24 1.60
CA GLU A 150 15.09 15.46 1.58
C GLU A 150 13.70 15.25 2.19
N MET A 151 13.11 14.07 1.96
CA MET A 151 11.81 13.70 2.54
C MET A 151 11.86 13.78 4.07
N TYR A 152 12.88 13.17 4.68
CA TYR A 152 13.01 13.13 6.14
C TYR A 152 13.49 14.45 6.75
N LYS A 153 14.34 15.21 6.04
CA LYS A 153 14.67 16.59 6.44
C LYS A 153 13.41 17.45 6.57
N SER A 154 12.45 17.30 5.65
CA SER A 154 11.21 18.08 5.66
C SER A 154 10.27 17.75 6.82
N ILE A 155 10.33 16.51 7.35
CA ILE A 155 9.52 16.05 8.49
C ILE A 155 10.13 16.52 9.81
N LYS A 156 11.47 16.48 9.95
CA LYS A 156 12.16 16.91 11.18
C LYS A 156 11.99 18.41 11.48
N ASN A 157 11.76 19.22 10.46
CA ASN A 157 11.60 20.67 10.57
C ASN A 157 10.14 21.12 10.78
N LYS A 158 9.21 20.18 10.99
CA LYS A 158 7.81 20.43 11.37
C LYS A 158 7.61 20.08 12.84
#